data_AF-A0A1V4WTQ3-F1
#
_entry.id   AF-A0A1V4WTQ3-F1
#
_cell.length_a   1.000
_cell.length_b   1.000
_cell.length_c   1.000
_cell.angle_alpha   90.00
_cell.angle_beta   90.00
_cell.angle_gamma   90.00
#
_symmetry.space_group_name_H-M   'P 1'
#
loop_
_entity.id
_entity.type
_entity.pdbx_description
1 polymer ?
#
loop_
_entity_poly.entity_id
_entity_poly.type
_entity_poly.pdbx_seq_one_letter_code
_entity_poly.pdbx_strand_id
1 'polypeptide(L)' 'MTDGKLHFVLYFRSWDLWAGFPSNLAAIQLLKEYMCQEIGIEDGTITAVSKGLHLYEYTFGFALQRLRRDAR' A
#
# COMPACT_ATOMS: atom_id res chain seq x y z
N MET A 1 -17.10 -2.73 -8.89
CA MET A 1 -17.46 -1.33 -9.19
C MET A 1 -18.76 -1.04 -8.46
N THR A 2 -18.79 0.06 -7.71
CA THR A 2 -19.96 0.54 -6.94
C THR A 2 -19.99 2.05 -7.06
N ASP A 3 -21.17 2.64 -7.20
CA ASP A 3 -21.35 4.11 -7.34
C ASP A 3 -20.50 4.75 -8.46
N GLY A 4 -20.29 4.04 -9.57
CA GLY A 4 -19.47 4.53 -10.69
C GLY A 4 -17.97 4.60 -10.41
N LYS A 5 -17.50 3.93 -9.34
CA LYS A 5 -16.09 3.95 -8.91
C LYS A 5 -15.41 2.59 -8.98
N LEU A 6 -14.10 2.61 -9.27
CA LEU A 6 -13.24 1.43 -9.22
C LEU A 6 -12.64 1.26 -7.83
N HIS A 7 -13.05 0.21 -7.12
CA HIS A 7 -12.52 -0.15 -5.81
C HIS A 7 -11.61 -1.37 -5.95
N PHE A 8 -10.43 -1.32 -5.33
CA PHE A 8 -9.52 -2.45 -5.24
C PHE A 8 -9.56 -3.07 -3.85
N VAL A 9 -9.57 -4.41 -3.81
CA VAL A 9 -9.33 -5.19 -2.60
C VAL A 9 -8.09 -6.03 -2.86
N LEU A 10 -7.00 -5.72 -2.16
CA LEU A 10 -5.68 -6.29 -2.39
C LEU A 10 -5.29 -7.16 -1.22
N TYR A 11 -4.79 -8.35 -1.49
CA TYR A 11 -4.30 -9.27 -0.47
C TYR A 11 -2.80 -9.55 -0.67
N PHE A 12 -2.01 -9.14 0.31
CA PHE A 12 -0.58 -9.41 0.37
C PHE A 12 -0.33 -10.60 1.31
N ARG A 13 0.17 -11.71 0.78
CA ARG A 13 0.51 -12.89 1.60
C ARG A 13 1.66 -12.61 2.57
N SER A 14 2.57 -11.74 2.16
CA SER A 14 3.73 -11.26 2.91
C SER A 14 4.02 -9.85 2.42
N TRP A 15 4.37 -8.94 3.31
CA TRP A 15 4.59 -7.54 2.95
C TRP A 15 5.69 -6.92 3.80
N ASP A 16 6.78 -6.49 3.17
CA ASP A 16 7.78 -5.64 3.81
C ASP A 16 7.18 -4.26 4.05
N LEU A 17 7.06 -3.89 5.33
CA LEU A 17 6.50 -2.61 5.77
C LEU A 17 7.38 -1.40 5.42
N TRP A 18 8.70 -1.57 5.30
CA TRP A 18 9.60 -0.45 5.07
C TRP A 18 9.72 -0.13 3.59
N ALA A 19 10.26 -1.06 2.79
CA ALA A 19 10.55 -0.80 1.38
C ALA A 19 9.34 -1.12 0.48
N GLY A 20 8.63 -2.21 0.80
CA GLY A 20 7.54 -2.74 -0.03
C GLY A 20 6.22 -1.98 0.12
N PHE A 21 5.81 -1.64 1.33
CA PHE A 21 4.54 -0.98 1.61
C PHE A 21 4.31 0.31 0.81
N PRO A 22 5.19 1.33 0.90
CA PRO A 22 4.96 2.59 0.19
C PRO A 22 5.02 2.42 -1.33
N SER A 23 6.02 1.68 -1.82
CA SER A 23 6.26 1.51 -3.26
C SER A 23 5.13 0.72 -3.94
N ASN A 24 4.67 -0.36 -3.31
CA ASN A 24 3.61 -1.20 -3.87
C ASN A 24 2.27 -0.44 -3.93
N LEU A 25 1.89 0.27 -2.86
CA LEU A 25 0.64 1.03 -2.88
C LEU A 25 0.67 2.18 -3.89
N ALA A 26 1.81 2.87 -4.02
CA ALA A 26 1.96 3.93 -5.02
C ALA A 26 1.80 3.37 -6.44
N ALA A 27 2.50 2.28 -6.77
CA ALA A 27 2.41 1.66 -8.09
C ALA A 27 1.00 1.13 -8.39
N ILE A 28 0.31 0.55 -7.39
CA ILE A 28 -1.04 0.02 -7.57
C ILE A 28 -2.08 1.14 -7.67
N GLN A 29 -1.88 2.27 -6.98
CA GLN A 29 -2.73 3.45 -7.17
C GLN A 29 -2.61 3.97 -8.61
N LEU A 30 -1.40 4.09 -9.14
CA LEU A 30 -1.18 4.50 -10.54
C LEU A 30 -1.84 3.53 -11.53
N LEU A 31 -1.73 2.23 -11.28
CA LEU A 31 -2.40 1.21 -12.10
C LEU A 31 -3.93 1.38 -12.05
N LYS A 32 -4.49 1.60 -10.86
CA LYS A 32 -5.94 1.79 -10.68
C LYS A 32 -6.41 3.05 -11.41
N GLU A 33 -5.70 4.16 -11.28
CA GLU A 33 -6.00 5.42 -12.00
C GLU A 33 -5.94 5.23 -13.51
N TYR A 34 -4.94 4.51 -14.02
CA TYR A 34 -4.85 4.15 -15.43
C TYR A 34 -6.09 3.34 -15.88
N MET A 35 -6.48 2.32 -15.11
CA MET A 35 -7.69 1.53 -15.42
C MET A 35 -8.96 2.37 -15.37
N CYS A 36 -9.07 3.29 -14.41
CA CYS A 36 -10.18 4.24 -14.32
C CYS A 36 -10.30 5.10 -15.60
N GLN A 37 -9.17 5.61 -16.10
CA GLN A 37 -9.13 6.40 -17.34
C GLN A 37 -9.56 5.59 -18.56
N GLU A 38 -9.06 4.38 -18.73
CA GLU A 38 -9.39 3.52 -19.88
C GLU A 38 -10.85 3.07 -19.88
N ILE A 39 -11.45 2.87 -18.69
CA ILE A 39 -12.84 2.42 -18.55
C ILE A 39 -13.82 3.60 -18.50
N GLY A 40 -13.34 4.81 -18.22
CA GLY A 40 -14.17 6.03 -18.09
C GLY A 40 -14.95 6.10 -16.78
N ILE A 41 -14.36 5.62 -15.68
CA ILE A 41 -14.98 5.63 -14.34
C ILE A 41 -14.10 6.35 -13.31
N GLU A 42 -14.67 6.70 -12.17
CA GLU A 42 -13.95 7.44 -11.12
C GLU A 42 -13.09 6.54 -10.23
N ASP A 43 -12.07 7.16 -9.62
CA ASP A 43 -11.21 6.48 -8.66
C ASP A 43 -11.93 6.20 -7.33
N GLY A 44 -11.91 4.94 -6.90
CA GLY A 44 -12.49 4.48 -5.64
C GLY A 44 -11.42 4.13 -4.60
N THR A 45 -11.82 3.39 -3.56
CA THR A 45 -10.90 3.04 -2.44
C THR A 45 -9.98 1.87 -2.78
N ILE A 46 -8.76 1.89 -2.25
CA ILE A 46 -7.93 0.69 -2.08
C ILE A 46 -8.13 0.16 -0.67
N THR A 47 -8.57 -1.09 -0.54
CA THR A 47 -8.53 -1.85 0.71
C THR A 47 -7.38 -2.85 0.62
N ALA A 48 -6.28 -2.58 1.32
CA ALA A 48 -5.11 -3.47 1.35
C ALA A 48 -5.09 -4.29 2.64
N VAL A 49 -5.03 -5.61 2.50
CA VAL A 49 -4.96 -6.57 3.61
C VAL A 49 -3.68 -7.36 3.51
N SER A 50 -2.99 -7.57 4.63
CA SER A 50 -1.79 -8.40 4.67
C SER A 50 -1.88 -9.47 5.74
N LYS A 51 -1.46 -10.70 5.39
CA LYS A 51 -1.31 -11.79 6.35
C LYS A 51 0.01 -11.69 7.13
N GLY A 52 1.05 -11.13 6.51
CA GLY A 52 2.42 -11.17 7.03
C GLY A 52 3.14 -9.84 6.82
N LEU A 53 2.61 -8.78 7.44
CA LEU A 53 3.28 -7.47 7.46
C LEU A 53 4.47 -7.54 8.42
N HIS A 54 5.67 -7.24 7.94
CA HIS A 54 6.89 -7.40 8.72
C HIS A 54 7.90 -6.28 8.45
N LEU A 55 8.81 -6.07 9.41
CA LEU A 55 10.01 -5.25 9.27
C LEU A 55 11.23 -6.15 9.38
N TYR A 56 12.28 -5.83 8.63
CA TYR A 56 13.58 -6.45 8.83
C TYR A 56 14.30 -5.78 9.99
N GLU A 57 15.14 -6.53 10.70
CA GLU A 57 15.88 -6.03 11.86
C GLU A 57 16.69 -4.77 11.52
N TYR A 58 17.38 -4.78 10.38
CA TYR A 58 18.20 -3.66 9.92
C TYR A 58 17.37 -2.41 9.55
N THR A 59 16.06 -2.54 9.31
CA THR A 59 15.18 -1.39 9.04
C THR A 59 14.51 -0.83 10.29
N PHE A 60 14.61 -1.52 11.43
CA PHE A 60 13.90 -1.14 12.65
C PHE A 60 14.37 0.22 13.20
N GLY A 61 15.68 0.50 13.16
CA GLY A 61 16.23 1.81 13.53
C GLY A 61 15.66 2.96 12.70
N PHE A 62 15.56 2.79 11.38
CA PHE A 62 14.94 3.79 10.51
C PHE A 62 13.44 3.95 10.77
N ALA A 63 12.73 2.84 11.04
CA ALA A 63 11.32 2.89 11.41
C ALA A 63 11.08 3.67 12.70
N LEU A 64 11.93 3.49 13.72
CA LEU A 64 11.87 4.26 14.96
C LEU A 64 12.17 5.75 14.74
N GLN A 65 13.20 6.08 13.97
CA GLN A 65 13.49 7.47 13.57
C GLN A 65 12.29 8.12 12.87
N ARG A 66 11.60 7.40 11.97
CA ARG A 66 10.39 7.89 11.28
C ARG A 66 9.23 8.18 12.23
N LEU A 67 9.15 7.45 13.34
CA LEU A 67 8.19 7.65 14.42
C LEU A 67 8.67 8.69 15.47
N ARG A 68 9.87 9.26 15.31
CA ARG A 68 10.53 10.12 16.30
C ARG A 68 10.64 9.43 17.67
N ARG A 69 10.99 8.15 17.64
CA ARG A 69 11.26 7.31 18.82
C ARG A 69 12.73 6.90 18.80
N ASP A 70 13.33 6.81 19.97
CA ASP A 70 14.71 6.33 20.12
C ASP A 70 14.74 4.80 20.18
N ALA A 71 15.75 4.20 19.52
CA ALA A 71 16.13 2.82 19.77
C ALA A 71 16.82 2.80 21.14
N ARG A 72 16.08 2.38 22.16
CA ARG A 72 16.62 2.19 23.51
C ARG A 72 17.59 1.03 23.54
#